data_AF-A0A6J0MLM3-F1
#
_entry.id   AF-A0A6J0MLM3-F1
#
_cell.length_a   1.000
_cell.length_b   1.000
_cell.length_c   1.000
_cell.angle_alpha   90.00
_cell.angle_beta   90.00
_cell.angle_gamma   90.00
#
_symmetry.space_group_name_H-M   'P 1'
#
loop_
_entity.id
_entity.type
_entity.pdbx_description
1 polymer ?
#
loop_
_entity_poly.entity_id
_entity_poly.type
_entity_poly.pdbx_seq_one_letter_code
_entity_poly.pdbx_strand_id
1 'polypeptide(L)'
;MSLDCVLYLTYMGLCKMLEPNRENFNYGGNWFRTKSKAAFMCTGSGSDPEPSSNGWSRRRARGVVVKTLVLIGGALLLKRLTKSTTRRDHARVVSRSLTGEKFTREQASRDPDNYFNIRMMSCPAAEMVDGSQVLYLEQAFWRTPQKPFRQRLYMVKPCPKELKCDVEVSSYAIRDADEYRNFCDRPMDQRPLPQEVIGDIGEHLTTIHLSCCDRGRRCLYEGSTSPGGFPNSWNGASYCTSDLAVLKNNEIHLWDRGFDENRNQVWGPKQGPYEFKPATYSSINENLSSLNILYQSSIDRPIQGSLILQD
;
A
#
# COMPACT_ATOMS: atom_id res chain seq x y z
N MET A 1 16.01 -6.04 46.11
CA MET A 1 15.16 -6.86 45.21
C MET A 1 16.09 -7.71 44.36
N SER A 2 16.08 -9.04 44.52
CA SER A 2 16.92 -9.95 43.72
C SER A 2 16.48 -9.91 42.25
N LEU A 3 17.40 -10.21 41.33
CA LEU A 3 17.13 -10.25 39.88
C LEU A 3 15.94 -11.15 39.53
N ASP A 4 15.69 -12.18 40.33
CA ASP A 4 14.61 -13.14 40.13
C ASP A 4 13.23 -12.49 40.27
N CYS A 5 13.09 -11.49 41.14
CA CYS A 5 11.83 -10.78 41.35
C CYS A 5 11.50 -9.85 40.17
N VAL A 6 12.52 -9.27 39.53
CA VAL A 6 12.36 -8.43 38.33
C VAL A 6 12.06 -9.30 37.11
N LEU A 7 12.73 -10.45 36.95
CA LEU A 7 12.40 -11.39 35.88
C LEU A 7 10.97 -11.91 36.00
N TYR A 8 10.53 -12.26 37.22
CA TYR A 8 9.19 -12.78 37.46
C TYR A 8 8.08 -11.74 37.17
N LEU A 9 8.28 -10.48 37.57
CA LEU A 9 7.34 -9.39 37.26
C LEU A 9 7.30 -9.07 35.75
N THR A 10 8.44 -9.20 35.06
CA THR A 10 8.52 -9.00 33.61
C THR A 10 7.83 -10.15 32.87
N TYR A 11 8.00 -11.39 33.34
CA TYR A 11 7.36 -12.58 32.77
C TYR A 11 5.83 -12.56 32.98
N MET A 12 5.37 -12.16 34.17
CA MET A 12 3.94 -12.00 34.47
C MET A 12 3.31 -10.84 33.69
N GLY A 13 4.06 -9.76 33.42
CA GLY A 13 3.62 -8.67 32.55
C GLY A 13 3.49 -9.08 31.08
N LEU A 14 4.41 -9.92 30.58
CA LEU A 14 4.38 -10.49 29.23
C LEU A 14 3.23 -11.50 29.05
N CYS A 15 2.94 -12.35 30.04
CA CYS A 15 1.80 -13.26 29.98
C CYS A 15 0.46 -12.52 29.93
N LYS A 16 0.32 -11.39 30.65
CA LYS A 16 -0.90 -10.57 30.64
C LYS A 16 -1.12 -9.81 29.33
N MET A 17 -0.08 -9.63 28.51
CA MET A 17 -0.17 -9.05 27.16
C MET A 17 -0.47 -10.07 26.06
N LEU A 18 -0.33 -11.37 26.34
CA LEU A 18 -0.60 -12.46 25.39
C LEU A 18 -2.00 -13.08 25.56
N GLU A 19 -2.79 -12.63 26.54
CA GLU A 19 -4.21 -12.96 26.62
C GLU A 19 -5.01 -12.01 25.71
N PRO A 20 -5.71 -12.52 24.67
CA PRO A 20 -6.59 -11.69 23.89
C PRO A 20 -7.82 -11.33 24.72
N ASN A 21 -8.15 -10.03 24.74
CA ASN A 21 -9.41 -9.48 25.24
C ASN A 21 -10.60 -10.26 24.65
N ARG A 22 -11.22 -11.12 25.45
CA ARG A 22 -12.60 -11.59 25.25
C ARG A 22 -13.51 -10.66 26.04
N GLU A 23 -14.16 -9.73 25.34
CA GLU A 23 -15.39 -9.14 25.86
C GLU A 23 -16.60 -9.92 25.31
N ASN A 24 -17.43 -10.37 26.24
CA ASN A 24 -18.83 -10.78 26.13
C ASN A 24 -19.17 -12.07 25.35
N PHE A 25 -19.09 -13.20 26.07
CA PHE A 25 -20.08 -14.27 25.94
C PHE A 25 -20.65 -14.62 27.32
N ASN A 26 -21.96 -14.49 27.42
CA ASN A 26 -22.76 -14.70 28.61
C ASN A 26 -23.19 -16.18 28.67
N TYR A 27 -22.66 -16.97 29.60
CA TYR A 27 -23.25 -18.25 30.01
C TYR A 27 -22.93 -18.49 31.49
N GLY A 28 -23.99 -18.74 32.27
CA GLY A 28 -23.92 -18.97 33.70
C GLY A 28 -23.28 -20.30 34.09
N GLY A 29 -22.70 -20.33 35.29
CA GLY A 29 -22.21 -21.54 35.94
C GLY A 29 -21.36 -21.22 37.16
N ASN A 30 -21.87 -21.57 38.35
CA ASN A 30 -21.10 -21.66 39.59
C ASN A 30 -19.87 -22.58 39.41
N TRP A 31 -18.80 -22.39 40.19
CA TRP A 31 -18.17 -23.41 41.06
C TRP A 31 -16.85 -22.90 41.71
N PHE A 32 -16.88 -22.90 43.04
CA PHE A 32 -15.84 -23.14 44.05
C PHE A 32 -14.52 -22.35 44.18
N ARG A 33 -14.36 -21.95 45.45
CA ARG A 33 -13.26 -21.37 46.22
C ARG A 33 -12.12 -22.37 46.43
N THR A 34 -10.87 -21.94 46.23
CA THR A 34 -9.71 -22.37 47.05
C THR A 34 -8.62 -21.30 47.02
N LYS A 35 -8.35 -20.71 48.19
CA LYS A 35 -7.13 -19.92 48.47
C LYS A 35 -6.08 -20.87 49.01
N SER A 36 -4.91 -20.93 48.39
CA SER A 36 -3.72 -21.57 48.99
C SER A 36 -2.65 -20.51 49.24
N LYS A 37 -2.40 -20.25 50.53
CA LYS A 37 -1.20 -19.57 51.03
C LYS A 37 -0.02 -20.53 50.89
N ALA A 38 1.13 -20.04 50.45
CA ALA A 38 2.42 -20.67 50.73
C ALA A 38 3.39 -19.60 51.23
N ALA A 39 3.74 -19.72 52.50
CA ALA A 39 4.84 -19.02 53.14
C ALA A 39 6.13 -19.83 52.91
N PHE A 40 7.27 -19.16 52.76
CA PHE A 40 8.57 -19.78 52.99
C PHE A 40 9.46 -18.81 53.79
N MET A 41 9.86 -19.27 54.97
CA MET A 41 10.93 -18.72 55.80
C MET A 41 12.28 -19.10 55.21
N CYS A 42 13.26 -18.19 55.28
CA CYS A 42 14.67 -18.54 55.30
C CYS A 42 15.34 -17.72 56.42
N THR A 43 15.73 -18.41 57.48
CA THR A 43 16.71 -17.94 58.47
C THR A 43 18.11 -18.35 58.02
N GLY A 44 19.09 -17.48 58.21
CA GLY A 44 20.50 -17.77 57.96
C GLY A 44 21.39 -16.65 58.52
N SER A 45 21.95 -16.88 59.71
CA SER A 45 22.95 -16.06 60.38
C SER A 45 24.31 -16.20 59.68
N GLY A 46 25.03 -15.09 59.51
CA GLY A 46 26.42 -15.10 59.03
C GLY A 46 27.07 -13.73 59.21
N SER A 47 27.93 -13.67 60.22
CA SER A 47 28.82 -12.58 60.67
C SER A 47 29.40 -11.64 59.60
N ASP A 48 29.35 -10.34 59.89
CA ASP A 48 30.11 -9.28 59.23
C ASP A 48 31.63 -9.43 59.43
N PRO A 49 32.43 -9.11 58.42
CA PRO A 49 33.76 -8.53 58.65
C PRO A 49 33.88 -7.12 58.06
N GLU A 50 34.68 -6.31 58.75
CA GLU A 50 35.00 -4.90 58.50
C GLU A 50 35.47 -4.54 57.08
N PRO A 51 35.36 -3.26 56.67
CA PRO A 51 35.61 -2.85 55.30
C PRO A 51 37.10 -2.58 55.03
N SER A 52 37.75 -3.47 54.27
CA SER A 52 39.04 -3.15 53.65
C SER A 52 38.84 -2.40 52.33
N SER A 53 39.53 -1.27 52.22
CA SER A 53 39.49 -0.28 51.16
C SER A 53 40.01 -0.78 49.79
N ASN A 54 39.52 -0.13 48.72
CA ASN A 54 40.11 -0.01 47.37
C ASN A 54 39.68 -0.97 46.22
N GLY A 55 38.47 -1.55 46.25
CA GLY A 55 37.89 -2.29 45.10
C GLY A 55 36.54 -1.78 44.55
N TRP A 56 36.01 -0.69 45.11
CA TRP A 56 34.56 -0.39 45.11
C TRP A 56 34.01 0.30 43.85
N SER A 57 34.85 0.87 42.99
CA SER A 57 34.40 1.80 41.93
C SER A 57 34.08 1.13 40.58
N ARG A 58 34.78 0.05 40.20
CA ARG A 58 34.72 -0.46 38.81
C ARG A 58 33.54 -1.41 38.51
N ARG A 59 33.13 -2.27 39.47
CA ARG A 59 31.97 -3.18 39.30
C ARG A 59 30.63 -2.46 39.39
N ARG A 60 30.51 -1.49 40.30
CA ARG A 60 29.29 -0.68 40.48
C ARG A 60 29.05 0.25 39.30
N ALA A 61 30.10 0.90 38.79
CA ALA A 61 30.03 1.72 37.58
C ALA A 61 29.63 0.90 36.34
N ARG A 62 30.20 -0.31 36.15
CA ARG A 62 29.78 -1.24 35.08
C ARG A 62 28.31 -1.65 35.20
N GLY A 63 27.84 -1.97 36.40
CA GLY A 63 26.43 -2.32 36.65
C GLY A 63 25.45 -1.18 36.39
N VAL A 64 25.85 0.07 36.67
CA VAL A 64 25.05 1.27 36.34
C VAL A 64 25.00 1.48 34.83
N VAL A 65 26.13 1.43 34.13
CA VAL A 65 26.20 1.60 32.67
C VAL A 65 25.35 0.57 31.94
N VAL A 66 25.40 -0.71 32.34
CA VAL A 66 24.57 -1.77 31.72
C VAL A 66 23.08 -1.53 31.97
N LYS A 67 22.68 -1.12 33.18
CA LYS A 67 21.27 -0.79 33.48
C LYS A 67 20.79 0.41 32.65
N THR A 68 21.60 1.45 32.51
CA THR A 68 21.26 2.62 31.71
C THR A 68 21.11 2.25 30.23
N LEU A 69 21.99 1.42 29.67
CA LEU A 69 21.89 0.95 28.29
C LEU A 69 20.65 0.08 28.07
N VAL A 70 20.29 -0.80 29.01
CA VAL A 70 19.07 -1.62 28.92
C VAL A 70 17.81 -0.77 29.01
N LEU A 71 17.78 0.26 29.86
CA LEU A 71 16.64 1.18 29.97
C LEU A 71 16.48 2.04 28.72
N ILE A 72 17.57 2.58 28.18
CA ILE A 72 17.56 3.35 26.92
C ILE A 72 17.15 2.44 25.76
N GLY A 73 17.72 1.24 25.66
CA GLY A 73 17.37 0.26 24.64
C GLY A 73 15.91 -0.19 24.73
N GLY A 74 15.41 -0.45 25.94
CA GLY A 74 14.02 -0.80 26.22
C GLY A 74 13.04 0.33 25.87
N ALA A 75 13.37 1.59 26.21
CA ALA A 75 12.57 2.75 25.85
C ALA A 75 12.53 2.99 24.34
N LEU A 76 13.66 2.82 23.63
CA LEU A 76 13.72 2.90 22.17
C LEU A 76 12.92 1.77 21.52
N LEU A 77 13.00 0.55 22.04
CA LEU A 77 12.22 -0.59 21.55
C LEU A 77 10.72 -0.37 21.77
N LEU A 78 10.31 0.07 22.95
CA LEU A 78 8.92 0.42 23.27
C LEU A 78 8.40 1.53 22.36
N LYS A 79 9.15 2.63 22.18
CA LYS A 79 8.78 3.72 21.26
C LYS A 79 8.64 3.24 19.81
N ARG A 80 9.46 2.27 19.39
CA ARG A 80 9.37 1.67 18.06
C ARG A 80 8.16 0.76 17.93
N LEU A 81 7.79 0.04 18.98
CA LEU A 81 6.62 -0.84 19.05
C LEU A 81 5.30 -0.07 19.25
N THR A 82 5.33 1.14 19.79
CA THR A 82 4.14 1.99 20.03
C THR A 82 3.92 3.08 18.98
N LYS A 83 4.72 3.11 17.90
CA LYS A 83 4.49 4.09 16.82
C LYS A 83 3.20 3.75 16.08
N SER A 84 2.11 4.41 16.47
CA SER A 84 0.82 4.35 15.79
C SER A 84 0.94 4.92 14.37
N THR A 85 0.43 4.19 13.38
CA THR A 85 0.34 4.69 12.00
C THR A 85 -0.74 5.75 11.91
N THR A 86 -0.40 6.93 11.41
CA THR A 86 -1.37 8.01 11.25
C THR A 86 -2.13 7.87 9.93
N ARG A 87 -3.33 8.45 9.81
CA ARG A 87 -4.06 8.53 8.52
C ARG A 87 -3.23 9.17 7.40
N ARG A 88 -2.32 10.09 7.75
CA ARG A 88 -1.36 10.67 6.81
C ARG A 88 -0.31 9.66 6.34
N ASP A 89 0.15 8.77 7.22
CA ASP A 89 1.03 7.67 6.81
C ASP A 89 0.29 6.68 5.90
N HIS A 90 -0.97 6.37 6.19
CA HIS A 90 -1.83 5.55 5.33
C HIS A 90 -2.01 6.16 3.94
N ALA A 91 -2.33 7.46 3.85
CA ALA A 91 -2.47 8.17 2.59
C ALA A 91 -1.19 8.10 1.74
N ARG A 92 -0.01 8.29 2.36
CA ARG A 92 1.28 8.13 1.65
C ARG A 92 1.51 6.72 1.12
N VAL A 93 1.11 5.69 1.86
CA VAL A 93 1.20 4.29 1.38
C VAL A 93 0.30 4.09 0.16
N VAL A 94 -0.95 4.54 0.23
CA VAL A 94 -1.90 4.45 -0.90
C VAL A 94 -1.37 5.19 -2.12
N SER A 95 -0.92 6.44 -1.98
CA SER A 95 -0.36 7.21 -3.09
C SER A 95 0.84 6.51 -3.72
N ARG A 96 1.77 6.00 -2.92
CA ARG A 96 2.95 5.27 -3.42
C ARG A 96 2.60 3.96 -4.12
N SER A 97 1.54 3.28 -3.70
CA SER A 97 1.09 2.07 -4.37
C SER A 97 0.45 2.36 -5.72
N LEU A 98 -0.29 3.47 -5.82
CA LEU A 98 -0.95 3.91 -7.06
C LEU A 98 0.04 4.35 -8.14
N THR A 99 1.19 4.89 -7.77
CA THR A 99 2.20 5.35 -8.75
C THR A 99 2.94 4.20 -9.44
N GLY A 100 3.57 4.56 -10.57
CA GLY A 100 4.35 3.68 -11.42
C GLY A 100 3.56 3.09 -12.58
N GLU A 101 4.27 2.35 -13.43
CA GLU A 101 3.69 1.62 -14.54
C GLU A 101 3.17 0.25 -14.09
N LYS A 102 1.94 -0.08 -14.49
CA LYS A 102 1.29 -1.35 -14.18
C LYS A 102 0.52 -1.88 -15.39
N PHE A 103 0.32 -3.19 -15.44
CA PHE A 103 -0.41 -3.84 -16.51
C PHE A 103 -1.39 -4.88 -15.96
N THR A 104 -2.48 -5.11 -16.69
CA THR A 104 -3.43 -6.22 -16.45
C THR A 104 -3.08 -7.46 -17.28
N ARG A 105 -1.83 -7.57 -17.73
CA ARG A 105 -1.34 -8.61 -18.66
C ARG A 105 -1.64 -10.02 -18.18
N GLU A 106 -1.35 -10.33 -16.92
CA GLU A 106 -1.58 -11.66 -16.35
C GLU A 106 -3.07 -12.01 -16.31
N GLN A 107 -3.92 -11.06 -15.92
CA GLN A 107 -5.38 -11.23 -15.89
C GLN A 107 -5.94 -11.45 -17.30
N ALA A 108 -5.57 -10.59 -18.25
CA ALA A 108 -6.01 -10.70 -19.64
C ALA A 108 -5.53 -11.97 -20.34
N SER A 109 -4.39 -12.52 -19.93
CA SER A 109 -3.91 -13.82 -20.45
C SER A 109 -4.68 -15.00 -19.85
N ARG A 110 -5.13 -14.86 -18.59
CA ARG A 110 -5.91 -15.88 -17.88
C ARG A 110 -7.38 -15.90 -18.32
N ASP A 111 -7.95 -14.74 -18.65
CA ASP A 111 -9.35 -14.57 -19.04
C ASP A 111 -9.49 -13.52 -20.17
N PRO A 112 -9.12 -13.89 -21.41
CA PRO A 112 -9.08 -12.97 -22.54
C PRO A 112 -10.46 -12.54 -23.04
N ASP A 113 -11.51 -13.31 -22.73
CA ASP A 113 -12.88 -13.00 -23.17
C ASP A 113 -13.49 -11.83 -22.38
N ASN A 114 -13.04 -11.63 -21.13
CA ASN A 114 -13.60 -10.62 -20.23
C ASN A 114 -12.65 -9.46 -19.93
N TYR A 115 -11.34 -9.62 -20.14
CA TYR A 115 -10.34 -8.62 -19.77
C TYR A 115 -9.33 -8.34 -20.86
N PHE A 116 -9.12 -7.04 -21.12
CA PHE A 116 -8.04 -6.58 -22.00
C PHE A 116 -6.75 -6.34 -21.22
N ASN A 117 -5.61 -6.46 -21.91
CA ASN A 117 -4.33 -6.01 -21.37
C ASN A 117 -4.24 -4.47 -21.49
N ILE A 118 -4.35 -3.80 -20.34
CA ILE A 118 -4.38 -2.35 -20.18
C ILE A 118 -3.12 -1.92 -19.44
N ARG A 119 -2.45 -0.89 -19.95
CA ARG A 119 -1.41 -0.15 -19.27
C ARG A 119 -2.05 0.90 -18.37
N MET A 120 -1.65 0.95 -17.11
CA MET A 120 -1.88 2.06 -16.20
C MET A 120 -0.53 2.74 -15.94
N MET A 121 -0.46 4.04 -16.13
CA MET A 121 0.70 4.85 -15.78
C MET A 121 0.27 5.96 -14.84
N SER A 122 0.97 6.12 -13.71
CA SER A 122 0.67 7.17 -12.73
C SER A 122 1.93 7.72 -12.07
N CYS A 123 1.92 9.01 -11.79
CA CYS A 123 3.00 9.71 -11.10
C CYS A 123 2.47 10.93 -10.33
N PRO A 124 3.21 11.43 -9.33
CA PRO A 124 2.86 12.68 -8.65
C PRO A 124 2.86 13.85 -9.64
N ALA A 125 1.83 14.69 -9.54
CA ALA A 125 1.65 15.89 -10.38
C ALA A 125 1.64 17.18 -9.55
N ALA A 126 1.07 17.16 -8.34
CA ALA A 126 1.11 18.28 -7.41
C ALA A 126 0.97 17.82 -5.94
N GLU A 127 1.23 18.73 -5.00
CA GLU A 127 0.94 18.57 -3.58
C GLU A 127 0.14 19.77 -3.09
N MET A 128 -0.98 19.52 -2.42
CA MET A 128 -1.85 20.53 -1.85
C MET A 128 -1.28 21.06 -0.53
N VAL A 129 -1.73 22.25 -0.11
CA VAL A 129 -1.26 22.91 1.13
C VAL A 129 -1.53 22.09 2.40
N ASP A 130 -2.58 21.27 2.40
CA ASP A 130 -2.93 20.37 3.52
C ASP A 130 -2.11 19.05 3.53
N GLY A 131 -1.23 18.87 2.53
CA GLY A 131 -0.41 17.68 2.31
C GLY A 131 -1.12 16.58 1.51
N SER A 132 -2.27 16.87 0.90
CA SER A 132 -2.92 15.96 -0.05
C SER A 132 -2.06 15.81 -1.30
N GLN A 133 -1.90 14.58 -1.80
CA GLN A 133 -1.14 14.33 -3.01
C GLN A 133 -2.07 14.29 -4.22
N VAL A 134 -1.71 15.00 -5.29
CA VAL A 134 -2.39 14.93 -6.57
C VAL A 134 -1.53 14.07 -7.50
N LEU A 135 -2.10 12.96 -7.95
CA LEU A 135 -1.50 12.04 -8.89
C LEU A 135 -2.15 12.21 -10.25
N TYR A 136 -1.34 12.31 -11.30
CA TYR A 136 -1.83 12.05 -12.65
C TYR A 136 -1.93 10.54 -12.84
N LEU A 137 -3.00 10.06 -13.48
CA LEU A 137 -3.20 8.66 -13.84
C LEU A 137 -3.83 8.56 -15.22
N GLU A 138 -3.21 7.77 -16.09
CA GLU A 138 -3.73 7.42 -17.40
C GLU A 138 -3.88 5.90 -17.58
N GLN A 139 -4.83 5.52 -18.42
CA GLN A 139 -5.04 4.15 -18.86
C GLN A 139 -5.08 4.10 -20.39
N ALA A 140 -4.34 3.14 -20.95
CA ALA A 140 -4.22 2.94 -22.39
C ALA A 140 -4.23 1.44 -22.72
N PHE A 141 -4.68 1.09 -23.93
CA PHE A 141 -4.45 -0.27 -24.43
C PHE A 141 -2.95 -0.51 -24.60
N TRP A 142 -2.47 -1.70 -24.23
CA TRP A 142 -1.03 -1.99 -24.22
C TRP A 142 -0.35 -1.84 -25.59
N ARG A 143 -1.09 -2.01 -26.71
CA ARG A 143 -0.58 -1.84 -28.08
C ARG A 143 -0.51 -0.38 -28.54
N THR A 144 -1.23 0.50 -27.87
CA THR A 144 -1.29 1.93 -28.19
C THR A 144 -1.12 2.76 -26.91
N PRO A 145 -0.01 2.56 -26.15
CA PRO A 145 0.21 3.24 -24.88
C PRO A 145 0.18 4.76 -25.03
N GLN A 146 0.64 5.25 -26.19
CA GLN A 146 0.63 6.66 -26.51
C GLN A 146 -0.77 7.24 -26.70
N LYS A 147 -1.85 6.47 -26.79
CA LYS A 147 -3.24 6.96 -26.96
C LYS A 147 -4.09 6.52 -25.75
N PRO A 148 -3.94 7.18 -24.59
CA PRO A 148 -4.74 6.84 -23.41
C PRO A 148 -6.22 7.11 -23.68
N PHE A 149 -7.07 6.14 -23.37
CA PHE A 149 -8.53 6.29 -23.48
C PHE A 149 -9.15 6.90 -22.22
N ARG A 150 -8.39 6.97 -21.13
CA ARG A 150 -8.80 7.59 -19.87
C ARG A 150 -7.61 8.30 -19.23
N GLN A 151 -7.81 9.55 -18.85
CA GLN A 151 -6.86 10.37 -18.11
C GLN A 151 -7.59 11.03 -16.94
N ARG A 152 -6.96 11.09 -15.77
CA ARG A 152 -7.55 11.57 -14.51
C ARG A 152 -6.51 12.21 -13.61
N LEU A 153 -6.98 13.12 -12.76
CA LEU A 153 -6.27 13.54 -11.55
C LEU A 153 -6.88 12.83 -10.34
N TYR A 154 -6.05 12.16 -9.55
CA TYR A 154 -6.43 11.50 -8.31
C TYR A 154 -5.89 12.32 -7.14
N MET A 155 -6.77 12.81 -6.27
CA MET A 155 -6.37 13.43 -5.01
C MET A 155 -6.45 12.38 -3.89
N VAL A 156 -5.31 12.12 -3.25
CA VAL A 156 -5.18 11.16 -2.16
C VAL A 156 -4.87 11.92 -0.88
N LYS A 157 -5.75 11.80 0.12
CA LYS A 157 -5.62 12.54 1.38
C LYS A 157 -6.06 11.72 2.59
N PRO A 158 -5.62 12.10 3.81
CA PRO A 158 -6.09 11.44 5.04
C PRO A 158 -7.60 11.60 5.17
N CYS A 159 -8.31 10.54 5.58
CA CYS A 159 -9.76 10.65 5.78
C CYS A 159 -10.10 11.69 6.88
N PRO A 160 -11.15 12.50 6.71
CA PRO A 160 -11.65 13.41 7.75
C PRO A 160 -12.00 12.67 9.04
N LYS A 161 -11.79 13.30 10.20
CA LYS A 161 -11.91 12.65 11.52
C LYS A 161 -13.33 12.16 11.83
N GLU A 162 -14.31 12.77 11.19
CA GLU A 162 -15.74 12.50 11.36
C GLU A 162 -16.14 11.20 10.65
N LEU A 163 -15.34 10.75 9.67
CA LEU A 163 -15.59 9.54 8.90
C LEU A 163 -14.75 8.36 9.43
N LYS A 164 -15.37 7.18 9.40
CA LYS A 164 -14.75 5.91 9.78
C LYS A 164 -14.02 5.31 8.58
N CYS A 165 -12.90 5.91 8.22
CA CYS A 165 -12.00 5.49 7.13
C CYS A 165 -10.57 6.00 7.40
N ASP A 166 -9.61 5.49 6.63
CA ASP A 166 -8.19 5.85 6.78
C ASP A 166 -7.74 6.84 5.71
N VAL A 167 -8.16 6.64 4.45
CA VAL A 167 -7.75 7.43 3.29
C VAL A 167 -8.96 7.78 2.43
N GLU A 168 -9.02 9.01 1.96
CA GLU A 168 -9.95 9.44 0.93
C GLU A 168 -9.20 9.53 -0.41
N VAL A 169 -9.75 8.89 -1.43
CA VAL A 169 -9.25 8.95 -2.81
C VAL A 169 -10.35 9.51 -3.69
N SER A 170 -10.15 10.72 -4.20
CA SER A 170 -11.10 11.41 -5.07
C SER A 170 -10.53 11.52 -6.49
N SER A 171 -11.35 11.21 -7.50
CA SER A 171 -10.95 11.31 -8.91
C SER A 171 -11.63 12.49 -9.60
N TYR A 172 -10.89 13.15 -10.48
CA TYR A 172 -11.30 14.35 -11.19
C TYR A 172 -11.02 14.22 -12.68
N ALA A 173 -11.90 14.85 -13.47
CA ALA A 173 -11.62 15.12 -14.88
C ALA A 173 -10.47 16.13 -15.01
N ILE A 174 -9.86 16.16 -16.19
CA ILE A 174 -8.84 17.13 -16.59
C ILE A 174 -9.49 18.04 -17.62
N ARG A 175 -9.40 19.36 -17.44
CA ARG A 175 -10.03 20.32 -18.35
C ARG A 175 -9.47 20.24 -19.77
N ASP A 176 -8.15 20.22 -19.89
CA ASP A 176 -7.44 19.98 -21.15
C ASP A 176 -6.68 18.65 -21.07
N ALA A 177 -7.34 17.55 -21.40
CA ALA A 177 -6.72 16.23 -21.32
C ALA A 177 -5.61 16.01 -22.37
N ASP A 178 -5.58 16.77 -23.46
CA ASP A 178 -4.59 16.60 -24.51
C ASP A 178 -3.21 17.13 -24.08
N GLU A 179 -3.19 18.24 -23.34
CA GLU A 179 -1.96 18.79 -22.73
C GLU A 179 -1.32 17.82 -21.72
N TYR A 180 -2.11 16.93 -21.12
CA TYR A 180 -1.67 15.99 -20.09
C TYR A 180 -1.25 14.63 -20.63
N ARG A 181 -1.43 14.37 -21.92
CA ARG A 181 -1.12 13.06 -22.52
C ARG A 181 0.33 12.61 -22.26
N ASN A 182 0.50 11.37 -21.80
CA ASN A 182 1.80 10.80 -21.41
C ASN A 182 2.57 11.69 -20.40
N PHE A 183 1.86 12.38 -19.49
CA PHE A 183 2.45 13.29 -18.49
C PHE A 183 3.66 12.68 -17.77
N CYS A 184 3.55 11.42 -17.35
CA CYS A 184 4.59 10.75 -16.57
C CYS A 184 5.85 10.40 -17.37
N ASP A 185 5.75 10.31 -18.69
CA ASP A 185 6.87 9.96 -19.57
C ASP A 185 7.68 11.21 -19.98
N ARG A 186 7.12 12.41 -19.83
CA ARG A 186 7.79 13.69 -20.13
C ARG A 186 8.80 14.09 -19.04
N PRO A 187 9.87 14.84 -19.33
CA PRO A 187 10.68 15.53 -18.32
C PRO A 187 9.86 16.48 -17.45
N MET A 188 10.23 16.70 -16.18
CA MET A 188 9.44 17.52 -15.23
C MET A 188 9.26 18.98 -15.68
N ASP A 189 10.26 19.54 -16.37
CA ASP A 189 10.27 20.90 -16.93
C ASP A 189 9.40 21.06 -18.19
N GLN A 190 8.91 19.96 -18.76
CA GLN A 190 8.04 19.93 -19.95
C GLN A 190 6.59 19.52 -19.61
N ARG A 191 6.29 19.42 -18.32
CA ARG A 191 4.96 19.10 -17.81
C ARG A 191 4.29 20.38 -17.31
N PRO A 192 2.94 20.45 -17.31
CA PRO A 192 2.21 21.44 -16.55
C PRO A 192 2.75 21.55 -15.12
N LEU A 193 2.96 22.78 -14.66
CA LEU A 193 3.47 23.07 -13.32
C LEU A 193 2.44 22.68 -12.26
N PRO A 194 2.84 22.39 -11.00
CA PRO A 194 1.89 22.01 -9.96
C PRO A 194 0.72 22.98 -9.76
N GLN A 195 0.94 24.29 -9.94
CA GLN A 195 -0.12 25.30 -9.86
C GLN A 195 -1.11 25.22 -11.02
N GLU A 196 -0.63 24.92 -12.22
CA GLU A 196 -1.47 24.68 -13.41
C GLU A 196 -2.26 23.39 -13.23
N VAL A 197 -1.61 22.31 -12.78
CA VAL A 197 -2.27 21.03 -12.43
C VAL A 197 -3.44 21.24 -11.48
N ILE A 198 -3.28 22.06 -10.44
CA ILE A 198 -4.35 22.37 -9.48
C ILE A 198 -5.44 23.24 -10.13
N GLY A 199 -5.07 24.19 -10.98
CA GLY A 199 -6.00 25.04 -11.72
C GLY A 199 -6.84 24.29 -12.76
N ASP A 200 -6.28 23.23 -13.33
CA ASP A 200 -6.87 22.39 -14.38
C ASP A 200 -7.69 21.22 -13.84
N ILE A 201 -7.81 21.09 -12.51
CA ILE A 201 -8.77 20.17 -11.90
C ILE A 201 -10.16 20.51 -12.44
N GLY A 202 -10.73 19.53 -13.14
CA GLY A 202 -12.06 19.62 -13.73
C GLY A 202 -13.15 19.15 -12.77
N GLU A 203 -14.20 18.61 -13.36
CA GLU A 203 -15.33 18.02 -12.65
C GLU A 203 -14.87 16.92 -11.68
N HIS A 204 -15.44 16.91 -10.48
CA HIS A 204 -15.31 15.80 -9.54
C HIS A 204 -16.10 14.60 -10.04
N LEU A 205 -15.45 13.43 -10.10
CA LEU A 205 -16.05 12.22 -10.68
C LEU A 205 -16.44 11.21 -9.62
N THR A 206 -15.52 10.88 -8.71
CA THR A 206 -15.79 9.91 -7.64
C THR A 206 -15.02 10.24 -6.37
N THR A 207 -15.54 9.77 -5.24
CA THR A 207 -14.80 9.68 -3.98
C THR A 207 -14.93 8.27 -3.40
N ILE A 208 -13.79 7.68 -3.07
CA ILE A 208 -13.67 6.37 -2.43
C ILE A 208 -13.06 6.56 -1.05
N HIS A 209 -13.70 6.00 -0.03
CA HIS A 209 -13.19 5.98 1.33
C HIS A 209 -12.54 4.62 1.60
N LEU A 210 -11.22 4.59 1.63
CA LEU A 210 -10.45 3.38 1.88
C LEU A 210 -10.26 3.15 3.38
N SER A 211 -10.40 1.90 3.78
CA SER A 211 -10.05 1.43 5.13
C SER A 211 -8.95 0.39 5.04
N CYS A 212 -8.07 0.37 6.05
CA CYS A 212 -7.05 -0.66 6.20
C CYS A 212 -7.73 -2.03 6.36
N CYS A 213 -7.29 -3.01 5.58
CA CYS A 213 -7.82 -4.36 5.68
C CYS A 213 -7.35 -5.05 6.96
N ASP A 214 -8.21 -5.88 7.55
CA ASP A 214 -7.85 -6.70 8.71
C ASP A 214 -6.69 -7.65 8.40
N ARG A 215 -5.95 -8.01 9.45
CA ARG A 215 -4.84 -8.97 9.34
C ARG A 215 -5.34 -10.30 8.75
N GLY A 216 -4.56 -10.85 7.82
CA GLY A 216 -4.88 -12.11 7.14
C GLY A 216 -5.61 -11.92 5.80
N ARG A 217 -6.15 -10.73 5.51
CA ARG A 217 -6.67 -10.41 4.19
C ARG A 217 -5.55 -10.15 3.18
N ARG A 218 -5.84 -10.37 1.89
CA ARG A 218 -4.89 -10.14 0.78
C ARG A 218 -4.64 -8.64 0.53
N CYS A 219 -5.65 -7.81 0.69
CA CYS A 219 -5.56 -6.36 0.52
C CYS A 219 -4.84 -5.71 1.70
N LEU A 220 -4.24 -4.55 1.44
CA LEU A 220 -3.77 -3.60 2.44
C LEU A 220 -4.85 -2.56 2.74
N TYR A 221 -5.52 -2.08 1.69
CA TYR A 221 -6.64 -1.16 1.79
C TYR A 221 -7.72 -1.56 0.80
N GLU A 222 -8.97 -1.31 1.14
CA GLU A 222 -10.09 -1.46 0.23
C GLU A 222 -11.17 -0.41 0.52
N GLY A 223 -11.97 -0.13 -0.49
CA GLY A 223 -13.14 0.72 -0.36
C GLY A 223 -13.85 0.88 -1.68
N SER A 224 -15.04 1.46 -1.60
CA SER A 224 -15.93 1.69 -2.73
C SER A 224 -16.53 3.09 -2.64
N THR A 225 -17.04 3.59 -3.75
CA THR A 225 -17.97 4.72 -3.74
C THR A 225 -19.20 4.39 -2.89
N SER A 226 -19.79 5.38 -2.23
CA SER A 226 -21.03 5.22 -1.47
C SER A 226 -22.16 4.61 -2.33
N PRO A 227 -23.16 3.94 -1.71
CA PRO A 227 -24.33 3.44 -2.44
C PRO A 227 -24.99 4.54 -3.29
N GLY A 228 -25.34 4.22 -4.53
CA GLY A 228 -25.84 5.20 -5.51
C GLY A 228 -24.75 5.83 -6.39
N GLY A 229 -23.48 5.71 -6.00
CA GLY A 229 -22.35 6.16 -6.83
C GLY A 229 -22.31 7.68 -7.00
N PHE A 230 -21.79 8.11 -8.15
CA PHE A 230 -21.68 9.52 -8.53
C PHE A 230 -22.27 9.74 -9.94
N PRO A 231 -22.84 10.93 -10.24
CA PRO A 231 -23.39 11.22 -11.56
C PRO A 231 -22.37 10.95 -12.68
N ASN A 232 -22.83 10.33 -13.76
CA ASN A 232 -22.00 10.09 -14.93
C ASN A 232 -22.89 9.99 -16.17
N SER A 233 -22.56 10.73 -17.23
CA SER A 233 -23.35 10.79 -18.47
C SER A 233 -22.71 10.03 -19.64
N TRP A 234 -21.71 9.18 -19.37
CA TRP A 234 -20.92 8.54 -20.43
C TRP A 234 -21.65 7.33 -21.01
N ASN A 235 -21.70 7.24 -22.35
CA ASN A 235 -22.29 6.10 -23.07
C ASN A 235 -23.71 5.71 -22.57
N GLY A 236 -24.53 6.70 -22.21
CA GLY A 236 -25.89 6.47 -21.71
C GLY A 236 -25.98 6.10 -20.22
N ALA A 237 -24.90 6.23 -19.47
CA ALA A 237 -24.95 6.14 -18.02
C ALA A 237 -25.71 7.34 -17.43
N SER A 238 -26.25 7.16 -16.22
CA SER A 238 -26.71 8.21 -15.32
C SER A 238 -25.84 8.31 -14.06
N TYR A 239 -25.24 7.20 -13.62
CA TYR A 239 -24.30 7.17 -12.50
C TYR A 239 -23.16 6.18 -12.74
N CYS A 240 -22.08 6.34 -11.98
CA CYS A 240 -20.95 5.43 -11.96
C CYS A 240 -20.57 5.03 -10.53
N THR A 241 -19.99 3.83 -10.41
CA THR A 241 -19.39 3.34 -9.17
C THR A 241 -17.92 3.04 -9.41
N SER A 242 -17.14 3.11 -8.34
CA SER A 242 -15.72 2.75 -8.37
C SER A 242 -15.37 1.97 -7.12
N ASP A 243 -14.75 0.81 -7.31
CA ASP A 243 -14.16 0.00 -6.24
C ASP A 243 -12.64 0.02 -6.38
N LEU A 244 -11.93 0.26 -5.27
CA LEU A 244 -10.47 0.32 -5.25
C LEU A 244 -9.95 -0.54 -4.11
N ALA A 245 -9.04 -1.47 -4.44
CA ALA A 245 -8.23 -2.17 -3.46
C ALA A 245 -6.75 -2.01 -3.76
N VAL A 246 -5.99 -1.70 -2.72
CA VAL A 246 -4.53 -1.63 -2.75
C VAL A 246 -3.99 -2.91 -2.12
N LEU A 247 -3.24 -3.68 -2.88
CA LEU A 247 -2.63 -4.92 -2.43
C LEU A 247 -1.14 -4.70 -2.11
N LYS A 248 -0.50 -5.75 -1.59
CA LYS A 248 0.95 -5.76 -1.40
C LYS A 248 1.66 -5.63 -2.76
N ASN A 249 2.95 -5.30 -2.72
CA ASN A 249 3.79 -5.22 -3.92
C ASN A 249 3.30 -4.23 -4.99
N ASN A 250 2.57 -3.18 -4.57
CA ASN A 250 2.01 -2.13 -5.43
C ASN A 250 1.05 -2.66 -6.51
N GLU A 251 0.38 -3.79 -6.25
CA GLU A 251 -0.75 -4.27 -7.05
C GLU A 251 -2.02 -3.48 -6.70
N ILE A 252 -2.78 -3.11 -7.73
CA ILE A 252 -3.98 -2.28 -7.63
C ILE A 252 -5.13 -3.00 -8.30
N HIS A 253 -6.23 -3.19 -7.58
CA HIS A 253 -7.49 -3.65 -8.16
C HIS A 253 -8.42 -2.45 -8.30
N LEU A 254 -8.86 -2.16 -9.52
CA LEU A 254 -9.72 -1.01 -9.82
C LEU A 254 -10.94 -1.46 -10.63
N TRP A 255 -12.13 -1.09 -10.17
CA TRP A 255 -13.38 -1.45 -10.80
C TRP A 255 -14.29 -0.24 -11.03
N ASP A 256 -14.07 0.46 -12.14
CA ASP A 256 -14.96 1.54 -12.56
C ASP A 256 -16.09 1.00 -13.44
N ARG A 257 -17.33 1.31 -13.08
CA ARG A 257 -18.54 0.88 -13.80
C ARG A 257 -19.51 2.03 -13.95
N GLY A 258 -20.22 2.06 -15.08
CA GLY A 258 -21.32 2.99 -15.31
C GLY A 258 -22.63 2.28 -15.50
N PHE A 259 -23.70 2.89 -15.03
CA PHE A 259 -25.04 2.36 -15.03
C PHE A 259 -26.04 3.38 -15.54
N ASP A 260 -27.06 2.93 -16.26
CA ASP A 260 -28.21 3.76 -16.66
C ASP A 260 -29.19 3.98 -15.49
N GLU A 261 -30.26 4.76 -15.72
CA GLU A 261 -31.31 5.02 -14.72
C GLU A 261 -32.05 3.75 -14.26
N ASN A 262 -32.07 2.72 -15.11
CA ASN A 262 -32.67 1.41 -14.83
C ASN A 262 -31.71 0.45 -14.12
N ARG A 263 -30.52 0.91 -13.73
CA ARG A 263 -29.44 0.14 -13.07
C ARG A 263 -28.80 -0.94 -13.94
N ASN A 264 -28.93 -0.84 -15.26
CA ASN A 264 -28.19 -1.70 -16.17
C ASN A 264 -26.77 -1.18 -16.34
N GLN A 265 -25.77 -2.05 -16.24
CA GLN A 265 -24.39 -1.67 -16.50
C GLN A 265 -24.18 -1.39 -18.00
N VAL A 266 -23.79 -0.16 -18.33
CA VAL A 266 -23.58 0.32 -19.70
C VAL A 266 -22.11 0.37 -20.11
N TRP A 267 -21.19 0.52 -19.16
CA TRP A 267 -19.75 0.48 -19.42
C TRP A 267 -18.95 -0.07 -18.24
N GLY A 268 -17.68 -0.40 -18.51
CA GLY A 268 -16.76 -1.02 -17.54
C GLY A 268 -16.81 -2.56 -17.57
N PRO A 269 -15.86 -3.24 -16.91
CA PRO A 269 -15.82 -4.70 -16.90
C PRO A 269 -16.98 -5.28 -16.07
N LYS A 270 -17.58 -6.38 -16.55
CA LYS A 270 -18.74 -7.01 -15.89
C LYS A 270 -18.36 -8.04 -14.83
N GLN A 271 -17.26 -8.77 -15.03
CA GLN A 271 -16.89 -9.91 -14.18
C GLN A 271 -16.19 -9.54 -12.87
N GLY A 272 -15.58 -8.35 -12.80
CA GLY A 272 -14.78 -7.95 -11.64
C GLY A 272 -13.79 -6.83 -11.94
N PRO A 273 -12.97 -6.45 -10.94
CA PRO A 273 -11.95 -5.41 -11.08
C PRO A 273 -10.90 -5.78 -12.13
N TYR A 274 -10.28 -4.76 -12.72
CA TYR A 274 -9.00 -4.93 -13.39
C TYR A 274 -7.86 -5.08 -12.36
N GLU A 275 -7.02 -6.09 -12.54
CA GLU A 275 -5.88 -6.42 -11.67
C GLU A 275 -4.58 -5.83 -12.24
N PHE A 276 -4.23 -4.61 -11.83
CA PHE A 276 -3.02 -3.93 -12.27
C PHE A 276 -1.81 -4.35 -11.42
N LYS A 277 -0.85 -5.04 -12.05
CA LYS A 277 0.41 -5.42 -11.41
C LYS A 277 1.57 -4.62 -12.01
N PRO A 278 2.57 -4.21 -11.20
CA PRO A 278 3.76 -3.58 -11.75
C PRO A 278 4.40 -4.46 -12.83
N ALA A 279 5.02 -3.84 -13.83
CA ALA A 279 5.86 -4.59 -14.75
C ALA A 279 6.94 -5.32 -13.95
N THR A 280 6.92 -6.65 -13.96
CA THR A 280 7.95 -7.45 -13.28
C THR A 280 9.31 -7.16 -13.90
N TYR A 281 10.36 -7.04 -13.08
CA TYR A 281 11.75 -6.94 -13.57
C TYR A 281 12.16 -8.11 -14.47
N SER A 282 11.45 -9.24 -14.43
CA SER A 282 11.66 -10.39 -15.33
C SER A 282 11.19 -10.13 -16.78
N SER A 283 10.31 -9.15 -17.01
CA SER A 283 9.82 -8.80 -18.35
C SER A 283 10.85 -8.07 -19.22
N ILE A 284 11.94 -7.56 -18.61
CA ILE A 284 13.09 -7.03 -19.35
C ILE A 284 13.83 -8.16 -20.07
N ASN A 285 13.93 -9.34 -19.46
CA ASN A 285 14.62 -10.49 -20.06
C ASN A 285 13.83 -11.14 -21.20
N GLU A 286 12.50 -11.21 -21.09
CA GLU A 286 11.61 -11.77 -22.14
C GLU A 286 11.63 -10.92 -23.42
N ASN A 287 11.71 -9.59 -23.30
CA ASN A 287 11.88 -8.71 -24.46
C ASN A 287 13.30 -8.80 -25.05
N LEU A 288 14.33 -9.02 -24.22
CA LEU A 288 15.70 -9.23 -24.69
C LEU A 288 15.85 -10.56 -25.43
N SER A 289 15.20 -11.63 -24.98
CA SER A 289 15.16 -12.91 -25.69
C SER A 289 14.36 -12.83 -26.99
N SER A 290 13.25 -12.08 -27.02
CA SER A 290 12.48 -11.82 -28.25
C SER A 290 13.29 -11.03 -29.30
N LEU A 291 14.10 -10.06 -28.86
CA LEU A 291 15.00 -9.30 -29.73
C LEU A 291 16.19 -10.15 -30.24
N ASN A 292 16.72 -11.06 -29.40
CA ASN A 292 17.79 -11.98 -29.81
C ASN A 292 17.30 -13.00 -30.86
N ILE A 293 16.05 -13.46 -30.78
CA ILE A 293 15.46 -14.39 -31.77
C ILE A 293 15.33 -13.69 -33.15
N LEU A 294 14.92 -12.42 -33.16
CA LEU A 294 14.84 -11.64 -34.40
C LEU A 294 16.22 -11.40 -35.03
N TYR A 295 17.24 -11.11 -34.21
CA TYR A 295 18.61 -10.92 -34.69
C TYR A 295 19.21 -12.21 -35.28
N GLN A 296 18.98 -13.37 -34.66
CA GLN A 296 19.45 -14.66 -35.18
C GLN A 296 18.81 -15.04 -36.52
N SER A 297 17.52 -14.75 -36.71
CA SER A 297 16.85 -15.03 -37.99
C SER A 297 17.35 -14.19 -39.19
N SER A 298 18.09 -13.10 -38.92
CA SER A 298 18.64 -12.22 -39.95
C SER A 298 20.04 -12.61 -40.45
N ILE A 299 20.75 -13.49 -39.73
CA ILE A 299 22.15 -13.84 -40.02
C ILE A 299 22.27 -15.08 -40.92
N ASP A 300 21.23 -15.92 -41.04
CA ASP A 300 21.28 -17.20 -41.77
C ASP A 300 20.75 -17.14 -43.22
N ARG A 301 20.91 -16.01 -43.93
CA ARG A 301 20.72 -16.02 -45.40
C ARG A 301 22.06 -15.89 -46.11
N PRO A 302 22.60 -16.97 -46.70
CA PRO A 302 23.76 -16.86 -47.56
C PRO A 302 23.38 -16.09 -48.83
N ILE A 303 24.10 -15.00 -49.09
CA ILE A 303 24.05 -14.23 -50.33
C ILE A 303 24.59 -15.12 -51.45
N GLN A 304 23.71 -15.65 -52.29
CA GLN A 304 24.10 -16.32 -53.53
C GLN A 304 24.10 -15.28 -54.66
N GLY A 305 25.25 -14.64 -54.86
CA GLY A 305 25.48 -13.74 -55.99
C GLY A 305 25.86 -14.51 -57.24
N SER A 306 25.06 -14.39 -58.29
CA SER A 306 25.49 -14.71 -59.67
C SER A 306 25.66 -13.40 -60.45
N LEU A 307 26.91 -13.02 -60.66
CA LEU A 307 27.32 -12.06 -61.68
C LEU A 307 27.19 -12.75 -63.05
N ILE A 308 26.40 -12.16 -63.96
CA ILE A 308 26.56 -12.38 -65.41
C ILE A 308 26.76 -11.00 -66.03
N LEU A 309 28.00 -10.74 -66.45
CA LEU A 309 28.38 -9.72 -67.42
C LEU A 309 28.10 -10.27 -68.81
N GLN A 310 27.41 -9.51 -69.65
CA GLN A 310 27.51 -9.64 -71.10
C GLN A 310 27.39 -8.26 -71.74
N ASP A 311 28.32 -8.02 -72.66
CA ASP A 311 28.51 -6.82 -73.49
C ASP A 311 27.30 -6.48 -74.38
#